data_AF-A0AAV2NXV3-F1
#
_entry.id   AF-A0AAV2NXV3-F1
#
_cell.length_a   1.000
_cell.length_b   1.000
_cell.length_c   1.000
_cell.angle_alpha   90.00
_cell.angle_beta   90.00
_cell.angle_gamma   90.00
#
_symmetry.space_group_name_H-M   'P 1'
#
loop_
_entity.id
_entity.type
_entity.pdbx_description
1 polymer ?
#
loop_
_entity_poly.entity_id
_entity_poly.type
_entity_poly.pdbx_seq_one_letter_code
_entity_poly.pdbx_strand_id
1 'polypeptide(L)'
;MNVVLIPFFLAASVIVNDTSKWTFGPKYSYDLNMTYIMKTDPQEPVETMTLISELKCRPKAADNLFCHLQNSTIVNIGKNRNTTREVETEQMFEIKFNERGVEGLIIEPPSRMEVVNILRKIANQFNVGVDWRKIERISQAGEWQFMARENSSMGNCATVYKITREELKTNTVEEEHIDFRLIVLPMIDDAISNLSIEKSRIACINPPRYVDFSSGILKMGRFVSKIQINNRFEVSTEFDGKVRPPLSIDSMNRMLSFKEIMQLNLKSIEPAQDELPSIFYGELIDLNINTDIPSNFIN
;
A
#
# COMPACT_ATOMS: atom_id res chain seq x y z
N MET A 1 1.71 25.27 -5.20
CA MET A 1 2.34 24.34 -6.16
C MET A 1 1.53 23.05 -6.14
N ASN A 2 1.18 22.48 -7.30
CA ASN A 2 0.50 21.17 -7.35
C ASN A 2 1.53 20.06 -7.49
N VAL A 3 1.45 19.04 -6.63
CA VAL A 3 2.35 17.88 -6.63
C VAL A 3 1.55 16.60 -6.75
N VAL A 4 2.00 15.65 -7.57
CA VAL A 4 1.30 14.38 -7.81
C VAL A 4 1.72 13.37 -6.74
N LEU A 5 0.76 12.93 -5.91
CA LEU A 5 0.97 11.90 -4.89
C LEU A 5 0.81 10.50 -5.47
N ILE A 6 -0.25 10.30 -6.27
CA ILE A 6 -0.55 9.05 -6.97
C ILE A 6 -0.81 9.41 -8.43
N PRO A 7 0.05 8.99 -9.37
CA PRO A 7 -0.15 9.21 -10.78
C PRO A 7 -1.57 8.87 -11.23
N PHE A 8 -2.15 9.75 -12.06
CA PHE A 8 -3.50 9.65 -12.63
C PHE A 8 -4.67 9.69 -11.64
N PHE A 9 -4.44 9.85 -10.33
CA PHE A 9 -5.51 9.78 -9.33
C PHE A 9 -5.46 10.86 -8.24
N LEU A 10 -4.31 11.15 -7.63
CA LEU A 10 -4.25 12.04 -6.47
C LEU A 10 -3.10 13.04 -6.58
N ALA A 11 -3.40 14.31 -6.34
CA ALA A 11 -2.45 15.39 -6.20
C ALA A 11 -2.67 16.14 -4.89
N ALA A 12 -1.70 16.98 -4.52
CA ALA A 12 -1.80 17.92 -3.42
C ALA A 12 -1.45 19.33 -3.91
N SER A 13 -2.29 20.31 -3.57
CA SER A 13 -1.97 21.73 -3.69
C SER A 13 -1.26 22.18 -2.42
N VAL A 14 0.05 22.35 -2.50
CA VAL A 14 0.92 22.79 -1.41
C VAL A 14 1.05 24.31 -1.43
N ILE A 15 0.90 24.95 -0.27
CA ILE A 15 1.15 26.38 -0.11
C ILE A 15 2.66 26.58 -0.02
N VAL A 16 3.24 27.27 -1.01
CA VAL A 16 4.70 27.46 -1.10
C VAL A 16 5.01 28.96 -1.04
N ASN A 17 5.61 29.39 0.07
CA ASN A 17 6.05 30.78 0.25
C ASN A 17 7.39 31.06 -0.46
N ASP A 18 8.26 30.06 -0.54
CA ASP A 18 9.59 30.14 -1.13
C ASP A 18 9.85 28.93 -2.02
N THR A 19 9.79 29.14 -3.33
CA THR A 19 9.99 28.09 -4.34
C THR A 19 11.45 27.66 -4.45
N SER A 20 12.41 28.47 -3.99
CA SER A 20 13.84 28.13 -4.06
C SER A 20 14.18 26.89 -3.22
N LYS A 21 13.43 26.62 -2.16
CA LYS A 21 13.60 25.42 -1.32
C LYS A 21 13.17 24.13 -2.03
N TRP A 22 12.41 24.21 -3.12
CA TRP A 22 11.86 23.06 -3.82
C TRP A 22 12.66 22.69 -5.07
N THR A 23 13.96 23.04 -5.14
CA THR A 23 14.83 22.74 -6.28
C THR A 23 14.82 21.26 -6.65
N PHE A 24 14.80 20.38 -5.65
CA PHE A 24 14.79 18.92 -5.85
C PHE A 24 13.38 18.31 -5.84
N GLY A 25 12.35 19.14 -5.92
CA GLY A 25 10.95 18.72 -5.92
C GLY A 25 10.45 18.27 -4.54
N PRO A 26 9.24 17.69 -4.49
CA PRO A 26 8.60 17.30 -3.25
C PRO A 26 9.04 15.91 -2.77
N LYS A 27 9.03 15.74 -1.45
CA LYS A 27 9.22 14.48 -0.72
C LYS A 27 8.02 14.21 0.16
N TYR A 28 7.44 13.03 0.01
CA TYR A 28 6.27 12.55 0.74
C TYR A 28 6.74 11.61 1.83
N SER A 29 6.30 11.83 3.06
CA SER A 29 6.59 10.94 4.17
C SER A 29 5.31 10.23 4.58
N TYR A 30 5.35 8.90 4.70
CA TYR A 30 4.24 8.08 5.15
C TYR A 30 4.63 7.28 6.39
N ASP A 31 3.72 7.19 7.35
CA ASP A 31 3.82 6.23 8.44
C ASP A 31 3.20 4.90 7.98
N LEU A 32 3.97 3.81 8.09
CA LEU A 32 3.57 2.46 7.72
C LEU A 32 3.46 1.58 8.96
N ASN A 33 2.28 1.01 9.18
CA ASN A 33 2.05 -0.01 10.21
C ASN A 33 1.49 -1.27 9.56
N MET A 34 2.08 -2.42 9.88
CA MET A 34 1.63 -3.72 9.39
C MET A 34 1.57 -4.71 10.54
N THR A 35 0.37 -5.11 10.92
CA THR A 35 0.10 -6.00 12.05
C THR A 35 -0.39 -7.34 11.56
N TYR A 36 0.22 -8.41 12.07
CA TYR A 36 -0.23 -9.78 11.93
C TYR A 36 -0.72 -10.30 13.27
N ILE A 37 -1.92 -10.85 13.28
CA ILE A 37 -2.52 -11.54 14.42
C ILE A 37 -2.64 -13.00 14.01
N MET A 38 -1.87 -13.87 14.65
CA MET A 38 -1.69 -15.27 14.25
C MET A 38 -2.20 -16.22 15.32
N LYS A 39 -2.80 -17.32 14.88
CA LYS A 39 -3.31 -18.38 15.74
C LYS A 39 -3.19 -19.75 15.07
N THR A 40 -2.40 -20.62 15.66
CA THR A 40 -2.08 -21.99 15.20
C THR A 40 -3.12 -23.03 15.60
N ASP A 41 -3.76 -22.86 16.77
CA ASP A 41 -4.82 -23.73 17.30
C ASP A 41 -5.82 -22.90 18.13
N PRO A 42 -7.15 -23.20 18.12
CA PRO A 42 -8.13 -22.60 19.04
C PRO A 42 -7.69 -22.45 20.50
N GLN A 43 -6.91 -23.40 21.03
CA GLN A 43 -6.43 -23.42 22.42
C GLN A 43 -5.07 -22.73 22.61
N GLU A 44 -4.34 -22.45 21.54
CA GLU A 44 -3.06 -21.77 21.59
C GLU A 44 -3.23 -20.24 21.73
N PRO A 45 -2.28 -19.56 22.40
CA PRO A 45 -2.32 -18.11 22.56
C PRO A 45 -2.23 -17.42 21.20
N VAL A 46 -2.87 -16.26 21.10
CA VAL A 46 -2.73 -15.38 19.93
C VAL A 46 -1.35 -14.73 19.99
N GLU A 47 -0.62 -14.79 18.88
CA GLU A 47 0.63 -14.07 18.69
C GLU A 47 0.36 -12.85 17.81
N THR A 48 0.87 -11.68 18.22
CA THR A 48 0.76 -10.44 17.44
C THR A 48 2.15 -9.96 17.06
N MET A 49 2.36 -9.65 15.79
CA MET A 49 3.59 -9.06 15.27
C MET A 49 3.24 -7.79 14.52
N THR A 50 3.84 -6.67 14.88
CA THR A 50 3.65 -5.39 14.20
C THR A 50 4.97 -4.88 13.66
N LEU A 51 5.04 -4.68 12.35
CA LEU A 51 6.09 -3.93 11.68
C LEU A 51 5.68 -2.45 11.61
N ILE A 52 6.51 -1.58 12.15
CA ILE A 52 6.38 -0.13 12.10
C ILE A 52 7.53 0.40 11.25
N SER A 53 7.26 1.22 10.26
CA SER A 53 8.28 1.76 9.36
C SER A 53 7.89 3.14 8.84
N GLU A 54 8.88 3.85 8.30
CA GLU A 54 8.68 5.07 7.53
C GLU A 54 8.87 4.76 6.03
N LEU A 55 8.00 5.31 5.19
CA LEU A 55 8.13 5.24 3.74
C LEU A 55 8.28 6.65 3.19
N LYS A 56 9.39 6.92 2.50
CA LYS A 56 9.64 8.20 1.84
C LYS A 56 9.51 8.05 0.35
N CYS A 57 8.69 8.85 -0.29
CA CYS A 57 8.48 8.78 -1.74
C CYS A 57 8.64 10.14 -2.43
N ARG A 58 9.03 10.11 -3.70
CA ARG A 58 9.29 11.29 -4.54
C ARG A 58 8.90 10.98 -5.98
N PRO A 59 8.23 11.90 -6.70
CA PRO A 59 7.96 11.72 -8.13
C PRO A 59 9.27 11.64 -8.91
N LYS A 60 9.46 10.61 -9.73
CA LYS A 60 10.62 10.47 -10.63
C LYS A 60 10.25 10.80 -12.08
N ALA A 61 9.07 10.34 -12.51
CA ALA A 61 8.48 10.64 -13.80
C ALA A 61 6.97 10.83 -13.65
N ALA A 62 6.25 11.09 -14.74
CA ALA A 62 4.80 11.26 -14.71
C ALA A 62 4.05 10.00 -14.19
N ASP A 63 4.64 8.83 -14.39
CA ASP A 63 4.11 7.50 -14.09
C ASP A 63 4.99 6.70 -13.12
N ASN A 64 6.01 7.31 -12.52
CA ASN A 64 6.93 6.65 -11.59
C ASN A 64 7.02 7.40 -10.26
N LEU A 65 6.87 6.67 -9.16
CA LEU A 65 7.15 7.15 -7.82
C LEU A 65 8.35 6.38 -7.25
N PHE A 66 9.45 7.10 -7.00
CA PHE A 66 10.60 6.54 -6.30
C PHE A 66 10.31 6.53 -4.80
N CYS A 67 10.56 5.41 -4.13
CA CYS A 67 10.28 5.23 -2.72
C CYS A 67 11.45 4.57 -1.98
N HIS A 68 11.56 4.89 -0.70
CA HIS A 68 12.54 4.35 0.23
C HIS A 68 11.85 3.89 1.51
N LEU A 69 11.85 2.58 1.74
CA LEU A 69 11.40 1.99 3.00
C LEU A 69 12.56 2.06 4.00
N GLN A 70 12.34 2.63 5.19
CA GLN A 70 13.39 2.83 6.18
C GLN A 70 12.84 2.86 7.61
N ASN A 71 13.75 2.86 8.60
CA ASN A 71 13.44 2.99 10.04
C ASN A 71 12.48 1.91 10.55
N SER A 72 12.72 0.66 10.17
CA SER A 72 11.80 -0.44 10.40
C SER A 72 12.04 -1.13 11.74
N THR A 73 10.96 -1.28 12.52
CA THR A 73 10.96 -1.90 13.84
C THR A 73 9.88 -2.98 13.90
N ILE A 74 10.21 -4.16 14.43
CA ILE A 74 9.23 -5.21 14.73
C ILE A 74 8.96 -5.24 16.23
N VAL A 75 7.67 -5.18 16.57
CA VAL A 75 7.13 -5.40 17.91
C VAL A 75 6.39 -6.73 17.91
N ASN A 76 6.87 -7.69 18.70
CA ASN A 76 6.19 -8.96 18.92
C ASN A 76 5.55 -8.96 20.30
N ILE A 77 4.28 -9.33 20.37
CA ILE A 77 3.50 -9.51 21.58
C ILE A 77 3.00 -10.96 21.57
N GLY A 78 3.53 -11.75 22.50
CA GLY A 78 3.18 -13.17 22.64
C GLY A 78 3.06 -13.58 24.10
N LYS A 79 2.64 -14.82 24.35
CA LYS A 79 2.30 -15.33 25.69
C LYS A 79 3.42 -15.19 26.73
N ASN A 80 4.68 -15.30 26.29
CA ASN A 80 5.81 -15.44 27.21
C ASN A 80 6.74 -14.22 27.25
N ARG A 81 6.82 -13.42 26.18
CA ARG A 81 7.68 -12.23 26.10
C ARG A 81 7.14 -11.24 25.07
N ASN A 82 7.27 -9.96 25.38
CA ASN A 82 7.17 -8.88 24.41
C ASN A 82 8.60 -8.50 23.98
N THR A 83 8.83 -8.37 22.68
CA THR A 83 10.14 -7.99 22.16
C THR A 83 9.97 -6.90 21.13
N THR A 84 10.80 -5.86 21.22
CA THR A 84 10.94 -4.83 20.19
C THR A 84 12.35 -4.91 19.65
N ARG A 85 12.51 -4.96 18.32
CA ARG A 85 13.81 -4.94 17.67
C ARG A 85 13.77 -4.17 16.35
N GLU A 86 14.84 -3.46 16.07
CA GLU A 86 15.09 -2.92 14.73
C GLU A 86 15.34 -4.07 13.75
N VAL A 87 14.89 -3.91 12.51
CA VAL A 87 15.09 -4.90 11.45
C VAL A 87 15.61 -4.25 10.19
N GLU A 88 16.51 -4.94 9.54
CA GLU A 88 17.07 -4.53 8.26
C GLU A 88 16.09 -4.87 7.13
N THR A 89 15.19 -3.93 6.86
CA THR A 89 14.26 -3.96 5.71
C THR A 89 14.40 -2.72 4.84
N GLU A 90 15.51 -1.99 4.99
CA GLU A 90 15.81 -0.79 4.22
C GLU A 90 15.96 -1.17 2.73
N GLN A 91 15.16 -0.54 1.87
CA GLN A 91 15.15 -0.84 0.45
C GLN A 91 14.59 0.33 -0.36
N MET A 92 15.35 0.74 -1.38
CA MET A 92 14.90 1.67 -2.42
C MET A 92 14.20 0.90 -3.54
N PHE A 93 13.13 1.47 -4.08
CA PHE A 93 12.33 0.88 -5.15
C PHE A 93 11.53 1.95 -5.89
N GLU A 94 11.06 1.64 -7.09
CA GLU A 94 10.09 2.50 -7.79
C GLU A 94 8.76 1.78 -7.96
N ILE A 95 7.68 2.52 -7.79
CA ILE A 95 6.33 2.09 -8.15
C ILE A 95 6.04 2.65 -9.54
N LYS A 96 5.77 1.77 -10.49
CA LYS A 96 5.35 2.14 -11.84
C LYS A 96 3.83 2.13 -11.94
N PHE A 97 3.27 3.16 -12.55
CA PHE A 97 1.85 3.35 -12.69
C PHE A 97 1.42 3.29 -14.16
N ASN A 98 0.17 2.93 -14.36
CA ASN A 98 -0.56 3.16 -15.59
C ASN A 98 -1.90 3.82 -15.27
N GLU A 99 -2.73 4.00 -16.29
CA GLU A 99 -4.02 4.67 -16.17
C GLU A 99 -4.99 4.02 -15.17
N ARG A 100 -4.80 2.75 -14.82
CA ARG A 100 -5.64 2.00 -13.87
C ARG A 100 -5.07 1.97 -12.45
N GLY A 101 -3.86 2.46 -12.22
CA GLY A 101 -3.18 2.36 -10.93
C GLY A 101 -1.80 1.74 -11.08
N VAL A 102 -1.41 0.86 -10.17
CA VAL A 102 -0.04 0.32 -10.13
C VAL A 102 0.12 -0.80 -11.15
N GLU A 103 1.12 -0.66 -12.01
CA GLU A 103 1.54 -1.67 -13.00
C GLU A 103 2.47 -2.70 -12.38
N GLY A 104 3.43 -2.24 -11.57
CA GLY A 104 4.45 -3.08 -10.95
C GLY A 104 5.48 -2.29 -10.15
N LEU A 105 6.54 -2.98 -9.77
CA LEU A 105 7.66 -2.44 -9.00
C LEU A 105 8.96 -2.56 -9.77
N ILE A 106 9.87 -1.61 -9.59
CA ILE A 106 11.24 -1.70 -10.07
C ILE A 106 12.14 -1.77 -8.83
N ILE A 107 12.86 -2.89 -8.68
CA ILE A 107 13.70 -3.17 -7.51
C ILE A 107 15.05 -3.67 -8.01
N GLU A 108 16.12 -3.19 -7.39
CA GLU A 108 17.48 -3.61 -7.69
C GLU A 108 17.86 -4.92 -6.97
N PRO A 109 18.31 -5.96 -7.69
CA PRO A 109 18.91 -7.13 -7.07
C PRO A 109 20.28 -6.82 -6.43
N PRO A 110 20.71 -7.57 -5.40
CA PRO A 110 19.96 -8.61 -4.70
C PRO A 110 19.01 -8.01 -3.64
N SER A 111 17.74 -8.41 -3.68
CA SER A 111 16.76 -8.09 -2.63
C SER A 111 16.24 -9.35 -1.97
N ARG A 112 16.03 -9.26 -0.66
CA ARG A 112 15.39 -10.34 0.11
C ARG A 112 13.92 -10.44 -0.28
N MET A 113 13.46 -11.64 -0.61
CA MET A 113 12.07 -11.86 -1.02
C MET A 113 11.07 -11.41 0.04
N GLU A 114 11.38 -11.58 1.34
CA GLU A 114 10.50 -11.10 2.42
C GLU A 114 10.28 -9.58 2.34
N VAL A 115 11.34 -8.81 2.06
CA VAL A 115 11.26 -7.35 1.88
C VAL A 115 10.48 -7.03 0.61
N VAL A 116 10.74 -7.73 -0.49
CA VAL A 116 10.02 -7.51 -1.75
C VAL A 116 8.52 -7.76 -1.61
N ASN A 117 8.09 -8.73 -0.81
CA ASN A 117 6.67 -8.96 -0.55
C ASN A 117 6.04 -7.84 0.27
N ILE A 118 6.78 -7.26 1.23
CA ILE A 118 6.35 -6.03 1.94
C ILE A 118 6.20 -4.90 0.92
N LEU A 119 7.16 -4.71 0.01
CA LEU A 119 7.10 -3.67 -1.02
C LEU A 119 5.91 -3.86 -1.97
N ARG A 120 5.61 -5.09 -2.39
CA ARG A 120 4.40 -5.43 -3.20
C ARG A 120 3.12 -5.03 -2.48
N LYS A 121 3.04 -5.26 -1.17
CA LYS A 121 1.88 -4.87 -0.36
C LYS A 121 1.79 -3.36 -0.18
N ILE A 122 2.91 -2.67 -0.04
CA ILE A 122 2.98 -1.20 -0.01
C ILE A 122 2.47 -0.64 -1.34
N ALA A 123 3.00 -1.12 -2.46
CA ALA A 123 2.56 -0.70 -3.79
C ALA A 123 1.07 -0.96 -4.02
N ASN A 124 0.54 -2.09 -3.51
CA ASN A 124 -0.88 -2.37 -3.57
C ASN A 124 -1.75 -1.35 -2.79
N GLN A 125 -1.23 -0.63 -1.79
CA GLN A 125 -1.95 0.48 -1.13
C GLN A 125 -2.13 1.69 -2.06
N PHE A 126 -1.22 1.90 -3.01
CA PHE A 126 -1.30 2.96 -4.01
C PHE A 126 -2.12 2.57 -5.25
N ASN A 127 -2.47 1.30 -5.39
CA ASN A 127 -3.22 0.82 -6.53
C ASN A 127 -4.69 1.24 -6.42
N VAL A 128 -5.21 2.00 -7.39
CA VAL A 128 -6.62 2.39 -7.46
C VAL A 128 -7.45 1.33 -8.20
N GLY A 129 -6.83 0.56 -9.09
CA GLY A 129 -7.37 -0.62 -9.77
C GLY A 129 -8.36 -0.33 -10.91
N VAL A 130 -8.67 0.93 -11.17
CA VAL A 130 -9.63 1.38 -12.18
C VAL A 130 -9.15 2.66 -12.87
N ASP A 131 -9.50 2.81 -14.14
CA ASP A 131 -9.21 4.05 -14.87
C ASP A 131 -10.18 5.13 -14.42
N TRP A 132 -9.73 5.94 -13.45
CA TRP A 132 -10.55 6.96 -12.80
C TRP A 132 -11.12 7.99 -13.78
N ARG A 133 -10.42 8.24 -14.89
CA ARG A 133 -10.85 9.18 -15.93
C ARG A 133 -12.07 8.69 -16.70
N LYS A 134 -12.33 7.37 -16.72
CA LYS A 134 -13.47 6.76 -17.40
C LYS A 134 -14.72 6.67 -16.53
N ILE A 135 -14.65 7.03 -15.25
CA ILE A 135 -15.79 6.94 -14.34
C ILE A 135 -16.49 8.30 -14.25
N GLU A 136 -17.16 8.69 -15.33
CA GLU A 136 -17.88 9.98 -15.47
C GLU A 136 -18.87 10.24 -14.29
N ARG A 137 -19.42 9.17 -13.71
CA ARG A 137 -20.42 9.24 -12.63
C ARG A 137 -19.88 9.67 -11.27
N ILE A 138 -18.58 9.51 -10.96
CA ILE A 138 -18.02 9.88 -9.65
C ILE A 138 -17.82 11.41 -9.52
N SER A 139 -18.01 12.15 -10.62
CA SER A 139 -17.92 13.61 -10.62
C SER A 139 -19.03 14.30 -9.80
N GLN A 140 -20.10 13.59 -9.45
CA GLN A 140 -21.17 14.07 -8.56
C GLN A 140 -20.95 13.53 -7.14
N ALA A 141 -21.64 14.05 -6.13
CA ALA A 141 -21.68 13.42 -4.81
C ALA A 141 -22.61 12.20 -4.81
N GLY A 142 -22.32 11.20 -4.00
CA GLY A 142 -23.10 9.97 -3.94
C GLY A 142 -22.30 8.71 -3.63
N GLU A 143 -22.95 7.57 -3.86
CA GLU A 143 -22.37 6.24 -3.72
C GLU A 143 -22.45 5.48 -5.05
N TRP A 144 -21.34 4.90 -5.47
CA TRP A 144 -21.26 4.05 -6.66
C TRP A 144 -20.67 2.71 -6.30
N GLN A 145 -21.24 1.66 -6.86
CA GLN A 145 -20.74 0.30 -6.72
C GLN A 145 -20.62 -0.37 -8.08
N PHE A 146 -19.49 -1.03 -8.32
CA PHE A 146 -19.28 -1.84 -9.51
C PHE A 146 -18.27 -2.95 -9.23
N MET A 147 -18.11 -3.87 -10.18
CA MET A 147 -17.14 -4.95 -10.10
C MET A 147 -16.13 -4.85 -11.24
N ALA A 148 -14.86 -5.01 -10.92
CA ALA A 148 -13.78 -5.11 -11.91
C ALA A 148 -12.70 -6.07 -11.41
N ARG A 149 -11.85 -6.57 -12.31
CA ARG A 149 -10.69 -7.36 -11.93
C ARG A 149 -9.48 -6.46 -11.71
N GLU A 150 -8.72 -6.70 -10.65
CA GLU A 150 -7.46 -6.01 -10.38
C GLU A 150 -6.35 -7.00 -10.03
N ASN A 151 -5.11 -6.64 -10.37
CA ASN A 151 -3.93 -7.35 -9.87
C ASN A 151 -3.59 -6.82 -8.47
N SER A 152 -3.27 -7.74 -7.57
CA SER A 152 -2.90 -7.46 -6.18
C SER A 152 -1.75 -8.35 -5.74
N SER A 153 -1.27 -8.13 -4.51
CA SER A 153 -0.31 -9.03 -3.85
C SER A 153 -0.81 -10.48 -3.73
N MET A 154 -2.13 -10.69 -3.77
CA MET A 154 -2.76 -12.02 -3.69
C MET A 154 -3.18 -12.58 -5.06
N GLY A 155 -2.66 -12.02 -6.15
CA GLY A 155 -2.99 -12.41 -7.52
C GLY A 155 -4.08 -11.54 -8.14
N ASN A 156 -4.68 -12.04 -9.23
CA ASN A 156 -5.71 -11.31 -9.97
C ASN A 156 -7.08 -11.61 -9.34
N CYS A 157 -7.70 -10.64 -8.69
CA CYS A 157 -8.94 -10.81 -7.93
C CYS A 157 -10.13 -10.18 -8.65
N ALA A 158 -11.31 -10.78 -8.50
CA ALA A 158 -12.55 -10.07 -8.78
C ALA A 158 -12.83 -9.13 -7.59
N THR A 159 -12.97 -7.84 -7.85
CA THR A 159 -13.06 -6.82 -6.80
C THR A 159 -14.38 -6.08 -6.94
N VAL A 160 -15.13 -6.02 -5.84
CA VAL A 160 -16.25 -5.11 -5.68
C VAL A 160 -15.71 -3.78 -5.16
N TYR A 161 -15.90 -2.73 -5.94
CA TYR A 161 -15.58 -1.36 -5.57
C TYR A 161 -16.83 -0.69 -5.04
N LYS A 162 -16.74 -0.08 -3.86
CA LYS A 162 -17.73 0.85 -3.31
C LYS A 162 -17.06 2.20 -3.11
N ILE A 163 -17.54 3.19 -3.83
CA ILE A 163 -16.98 4.54 -3.84
C ILE A 163 -18.04 5.46 -3.27
N THR A 164 -17.66 6.24 -2.25
CA THR A 164 -18.53 7.22 -1.61
C THR A 164 -17.84 8.57 -1.68
N ARG A 165 -18.56 9.58 -2.16
CA ARG A 165 -18.12 10.97 -2.17
C ARG A 165 -19.20 11.83 -1.52
N GLU A 166 -18.81 12.58 -0.51
CA GLU A 166 -19.70 13.50 0.20
C GLU A 166 -19.51 14.92 -0.34
N GLU A 167 -20.43 15.85 -0.02
CA GLU A 167 -20.24 17.30 -0.22
C GLU A 167 -19.78 17.97 1.08
N LEU A 168 -18.91 18.98 0.98
CA LEU A 168 -18.33 19.66 2.13
C LEU A 168 -19.41 20.62 2.59
N LYS A 169 -20.07 20.30 3.70
CA LYS A 169 -20.85 21.30 4.42
C LYS A 169 -19.85 22.34 4.88
N THR A 170 -19.90 23.53 4.30
CA THR A 170 -19.20 24.71 4.81
C THR A 170 -19.57 24.85 6.28
N ASN A 171 -18.65 24.47 7.16
CA ASN A 171 -18.38 25.02 8.48
C ASN A 171 -17.65 23.96 9.33
N THR A 172 -16.68 24.44 10.10
CA THR A 172 -15.89 23.75 11.14
C THR A 172 -14.91 22.68 10.67
N VAL A 173 -13.70 23.11 10.31
CA VAL A 173 -12.50 22.36 10.68
C VAL A 173 -11.58 23.35 11.36
N GLU A 174 -11.37 23.14 12.67
CA GLU A 174 -10.29 23.76 13.42
C GLU A 174 -8.99 23.46 12.67
N GLU A 175 -8.31 24.52 12.23
CA GLU A 175 -7.07 24.45 11.46
C GLU A 175 -5.97 23.78 12.29
N GLU A 176 -5.92 22.44 12.29
CA GLU A 176 -4.64 21.76 12.38
C GLU A 176 -3.81 22.30 11.20
N HIS A 177 -2.60 22.81 11.46
CA HIS A 177 -1.70 23.34 10.45
C HIS A 177 -1.37 22.26 9.39
N ILE A 178 -2.19 22.16 8.35
CA ILE A 178 -1.96 21.28 7.20
C ILE A 178 -1.57 22.18 6.03
N ASP A 179 -0.30 22.12 5.63
CA ASP A 179 0.29 22.99 4.59
C ASP A 179 -0.15 22.63 3.15
N PHE A 180 -1.08 21.69 2.99
CA PHE A 180 -1.53 21.21 1.69
C PHE A 180 -3.01 20.80 1.66
N ARG A 181 -3.60 20.87 0.47
CA ARG A 181 -4.97 20.42 0.17
C ARG A 181 -4.94 19.30 -0.86
N LEU A 182 -5.60 18.17 -0.58
CA LEU A 182 -5.67 17.04 -1.50
C LEU A 182 -6.69 17.26 -2.63
N ILE A 183 -6.36 16.80 -3.83
CA ILE A 183 -7.14 16.95 -5.07
C ILE A 183 -7.15 15.62 -5.81
N VAL A 184 -8.33 15.09 -6.14
CA VAL A 184 -8.48 13.85 -6.93
C VAL A 184 -8.56 14.20 -8.41
N LEU A 185 -7.68 13.61 -9.21
CA LEU A 185 -7.59 13.82 -10.65
C LEU A 185 -8.54 12.87 -11.39
N PRO A 186 -9.18 13.28 -12.51
CA PRO A 186 -9.08 14.59 -13.17
C PRO A 186 -10.13 15.59 -12.67
N MET A 187 -10.71 15.40 -11.49
CA MET A 187 -11.78 16.27 -10.98
C MET A 187 -11.17 17.61 -10.55
N ILE A 188 -11.28 18.61 -11.43
CA ILE A 188 -10.72 19.96 -11.21
C ILE A 188 -11.59 20.79 -10.26
N ASP A 189 -12.79 20.32 -9.88
CA ASP A 189 -13.75 21.14 -9.16
C ASP A 189 -13.54 21.18 -7.63
N ASP A 190 -13.86 22.35 -7.09
CA ASP A 190 -13.44 22.83 -5.79
C ASP A 190 -13.92 21.95 -4.62
N ALA A 191 -12.95 21.52 -3.83
CA ALA A 191 -13.06 20.94 -2.49
C ALA A 191 -13.68 19.55 -2.46
N ILE A 192 -12.81 18.54 -2.53
CA ILE A 192 -13.21 17.19 -2.13
C ILE A 192 -13.43 17.19 -0.62
N SER A 193 -14.70 17.16 -0.28
CA SER A 193 -15.26 16.53 0.88
C SER A 193 -15.15 15.02 0.73
N ASN A 194 -14.27 14.42 1.53
CA ASN A 194 -14.33 13.00 1.89
C ASN A 194 -14.63 12.04 0.73
N LEU A 195 -13.60 11.62 0.01
CA LEU A 195 -13.68 10.46 -0.88
C LEU A 195 -13.29 9.20 -0.09
N SER A 196 -14.14 8.17 -0.15
CA SER A 196 -13.84 6.84 0.36
C SER A 196 -13.94 5.82 -0.76
N ILE A 197 -12.90 5.01 -0.95
CA ILE A 197 -12.90 3.88 -1.88
C ILE A 197 -12.69 2.62 -1.07
N GLU A 198 -13.73 1.80 -0.94
CA GLU A 198 -13.65 0.47 -0.38
C GLU A 198 -13.55 -0.56 -1.51
N LYS A 199 -12.64 -1.52 -1.36
CA LYS A 199 -12.42 -2.61 -2.30
C LYS A 199 -12.53 -3.94 -1.58
N SER A 200 -13.50 -4.74 -1.96
CA SER A 200 -13.68 -6.10 -1.45
C SER A 200 -13.27 -7.11 -2.52
N ARG A 201 -12.16 -7.81 -2.28
CA ARG A 201 -11.57 -8.77 -3.22
C ARG A 201 -12.10 -10.17 -2.95
N ILE A 202 -12.57 -10.84 -3.99
CA ILE A 202 -13.09 -12.20 -3.99
C ILE A 202 -12.53 -12.99 -5.18
N ALA A 203 -12.55 -14.31 -5.09
CA ALA A 203 -12.20 -15.22 -6.19
C ALA A 203 -10.89 -14.86 -6.94
N CYS A 204 -9.79 -14.77 -6.18
CA CYS A 204 -8.46 -14.50 -6.72
C CYS A 204 -7.92 -15.70 -7.52
N ILE A 205 -7.41 -15.42 -8.72
CA ILE A 205 -6.73 -16.36 -9.59
C ILE A 205 -5.24 -16.33 -9.25
N ASN A 206 -4.65 -17.52 -9.13
CA ASN A 206 -3.24 -17.72 -8.74
C ASN A 206 -2.88 -17.06 -7.40
N PRO A 207 -3.62 -17.35 -6.31
CA PRO A 207 -3.28 -16.85 -4.98
C PRO A 207 -1.93 -17.40 -4.52
N PRO A 208 -1.22 -16.70 -3.62
CA PRO A 208 0.12 -17.08 -3.23
C PRO A 208 0.17 -18.43 -2.50
N ARG A 209 1.20 -19.23 -2.80
CA ARG A 209 1.49 -20.50 -2.09
C ARG A 209 2.25 -20.30 -0.78
N TYR A 210 2.70 -19.07 -0.54
CA TYR A 210 3.38 -18.67 0.68
C TYR A 210 2.83 -17.32 1.13
N VAL A 211 2.68 -17.16 2.44
CA VAL A 211 2.45 -15.86 3.09
C VAL A 211 3.65 -15.62 4.01
N ASP A 212 3.95 -14.37 4.35
CA ASP A 212 5.27 -13.88 4.78
C ASP A 212 5.98 -14.70 5.90
N PHE A 213 5.22 -15.46 6.70
CA PHE A 213 5.67 -16.28 7.82
C PHE A 213 5.33 -17.77 7.69
N SER A 214 4.67 -18.21 6.62
CA SER A 214 4.25 -19.60 6.45
C SER A 214 4.04 -20.02 4.99
N SER A 215 4.52 -21.22 4.65
CA SER A 215 4.25 -21.88 3.36
C SER A 215 3.09 -22.87 3.47
N GLY A 216 2.22 -22.91 2.48
CA GLY A 216 1.15 -23.91 2.43
C GLY A 216 -0.01 -23.56 1.50
N ILE A 217 -1.11 -24.29 1.63
CA ILE A 217 -2.33 -23.98 0.88
C ILE A 217 -3.05 -22.84 1.60
N LEU A 218 -3.02 -21.66 1.00
CA LEU A 218 -3.73 -20.48 1.47
C LEU A 218 -5.23 -20.58 1.12
N LYS A 219 -6.06 -20.62 2.15
CA LYS A 219 -7.50 -20.34 2.04
C LYS A 219 -7.72 -18.88 2.41
N MET A 220 -7.98 -18.06 1.41
CA MET A 220 -8.31 -16.65 1.59
C MET A 220 -9.67 -16.52 2.29
N GLY A 221 -9.71 -15.64 3.30
CA GLY A 221 -10.91 -15.18 3.97
C GLY A 221 -11.32 -13.80 3.42
N ARG A 222 -11.55 -12.85 4.33
CA ARG A 222 -11.87 -11.46 4.00
C ARG A 222 -10.63 -10.77 3.43
N PHE A 223 -10.76 -10.05 2.32
CA PHE A 223 -9.70 -9.19 1.79
C PHE A 223 -10.31 -7.85 1.38
N VAL A 224 -10.16 -6.85 2.24
CA VAL A 224 -10.77 -5.53 2.07
C VAL A 224 -9.70 -4.45 2.19
N SER A 225 -9.70 -3.49 1.29
CA SER A 225 -8.90 -2.27 1.46
C SER A 225 -9.79 -1.03 1.39
N LYS A 226 -9.46 -0.02 2.18
CA LYS A 226 -10.18 1.25 2.23
C LYS A 226 -9.18 2.40 2.04
N ILE A 227 -9.40 3.21 1.02
CA ILE A 227 -8.69 4.47 0.78
C ILE A 227 -9.61 5.58 1.26
N GLN A 228 -9.12 6.47 2.11
CA GLN A 228 -9.82 7.65 2.59
C GLN A 228 -9.00 8.89 2.23
N ILE A 229 -9.65 9.82 1.54
CA ILE A 229 -9.10 11.11 1.15
C ILE A 229 -10.02 12.17 1.71
N ASN A 230 -9.53 12.86 2.73
CA ASN A 230 -10.14 14.04 3.32
C ASN A 230 -9.04 15.13 3.40
N ASN A 231 -8.82 15.73 4.56
CA ASN A 231 -7.64 16.56 4.82
C ASN A 231 -6.35 15.74 4.91
N ARG A 232 -6.45 14.41 5.00
CA ARG A 232 -5.35 13.44 5.04
C ARG A 232 -5.58 12.37 3.98
N PHE A 233 -4.50 11.68 3.63
CA PHE A 233 -4.54 10.49 2.80
C PHE A 233 -4.21 9.27 3.67
N GLU A 234 -5.19 8.38 3.82
CA GLU A 234 -5.09 7.20 4.67
C GLU A 234 -5.54 5.98 3.88
N VAL A 235 -4.74 4.93 3.90
CA VAL A 235 -5.09 3.65 3.29
C VAL A 235 -4.95 2.56 4.33
N SER A 236 -5.96 1.71 4.41
CA SER A 236 -5.91 0.51 5.23
C SER A 236 -6.28 -0.73 4.42
N THR A 237 -5.65 -1.84 4.75
CA THR A 237 -5.96 -3.15 4.18
C THR A 237 -6.11 -4.16 5.30
N GLU A 238 -7.20 -4.93 5.26
CA GLU A 238 -7.46 -6.05 6.14
C GLU A 238 -7.52 -7.33 5.31
N PHE A 239 -6.73 -8.32 5.70
CA PHE A 239 -6.69 -9.63 5.05
C PHE A 239 -6.72 -10.75 6.09
N ASP A 240 -7.76 -11.59 6.02
CA ASP A 240 -7.86 -12.80 6.79
C ASP A 240 -7.48 -14.00 5.93
N GLY A 241 -6.68 -14.90 6.47
CA GLY A 241 -6.28 -16.11 5.77
C GLY A 241 -6.14 -17.30 6.70
N LYS A 242 -6.20 -18.49 6.10
CA LYS A 242 -5.82 -19.73 6.78
C LYS A 242 -4.82 -20.47 5.91
N VAL A 243 -3.67 -20.81 6.47
CA VAL A 243 -2.64 -21.60 5.79
C VAL A 243 -2.72 -23.03 6.30
N ARG A 244 -2.86 -23.97 5.38
CA ARG A 244 -2.66 -25.39 5.67
C ARG A 244 -1.21 -25.75 5.32
N PRO A 245 -0.36 -26.09 6.29
CA PRO A 245 1.03 -26.46 6.03
C PRO A 245 1.08 -27.74 5.16
N PRO A 246 2.14 -27.90 4.34
CA PRO A 246 2.35 -29.13 3.57
C PRO A 246 2.45 -30.35 4.49
N LEU A 247 1.91 -31.47 4.03
CA LEU A 247 1.69 -32.70 4.81
C LEU A 247 2.98 -33.23 5.44
N SER A 248 3.14 -33.00 6.75
CA SER A 248 3.96 -33.85 7.62
C SER A 248 3.02 -34.73 8.45
N ILE A 249 3.45 -35.94 8.79
CA ILE A 249 2.61 -36.99 9.40
C ILE A 249 2.02 -36.55 10.75
N ASP A 250 2.63 -35.58 11.44
CA ASP A 250 2.16 -34.99 12.72
C ASP A 250 1.29 -33.73 12.57
N SER A 251 1.12 -33.18 11.36
CA SER A 251 0.52 -31.84 11.14
C SER A 251 -0.87 -31.86 10.49
N MET A 252 -1.54 -33.01 10.39
CA MET A 252 -2.78 -33.17 9.63
C MET A 252 -3.92 -32.20 10.05
N ASN A 253 -3.89 -31.68 11.28
CA ASN A 253 -4.93 -30.81 11.83
C ASN A 253 -4.49 -29.39 12.23
N ARG A 254 -3.20 -29.02 12.09
CA ARG A 254 -2.75 -27.68 12.48
C ARG A 254 -2.97 -26.69 11.34
N MET A 255 -3.94 -25.80 11.51
CA MET A 255 -4.27 -24.75 10.54
C MET A 255 -3.90 -23.41 11.14
N LEU A 256 -2.92 -22.75 10.54
CA LEU A 256 -2.54 -21.39 10.94
C LEU A 256 -3.59 -20.43 10.41
N SER A 257 -4.39 -19.85 11.30
CA SER A 257 -5.27 -18.73 10.97
C SER A 257 -4.55 -17.43 11.26
N PHE A 258 -4.67 -16.44 10.38
CA PHE A 258 -4.08 -15.15 10.59
C PHE A 258 -4.99 -14.02 10.09
N LYS A 259 -4.79 -12.85 10.67
CA LYS A 259 -5.35 -11.58 10.23
C LYS A 259 -4.21 -10.60 10.05
N GLU A 260 -4.08 -10.05 8.86
CA GLU A 260 -3.14 -9.01 8.48
C GLU A 260 -3.88 -7.68 8.39
N ILE A 261 -3.35 -6.65 9.05
CA ILE A 261 -3.86 -5.28 9.00
C ILE A 261 -2.70 -4.37 8.62
N MET A 262 -2.79 -3.74 7.45
CA MET A 262 -1.80 -2.79 6.97
C MET A 262 -2.42 -1.40 6.93
N GLN A 263 -1.68 -0.38 7.36
CA GLN A 263 -2.07 1.02 7.36
C GLN A 263 -0.93 1.85 6.79
N LEU A 264 -1.25 2.73 5.85
CA LEU A 264 -0.32 3.66 5.24
C LEU A 264 -0.95 5.06 5.25
N ASN A 265 -0.35 5.96 6.01
CA ASN A 265 -0.90 7.30 6.22
C ASN A 265 0.09 8.35 5.76
N LEU A 266 -0.35 9.30 4.94
CA LEU A 266 0.47 10.45 4.55
C LEU A 266 0.67 11.35 5.77
N LYS A 267 1.93 11.56 6.13
CA LYS A 267 2.36 12.36 7.28
C LYS A 267 2.68 13.79 6.89
N SER A 268 3.53 13.98 5.88
CA SER A 268 3.96 15.30 5.43
C SER A 268 4.37 15.33 3.96
N ILE A 269 4.33 16.55 3.39
CA ILE A 269 4.88 16.88 2.07
C ILE A 269 5.88 18.01 2.28
N GLU A 270 7.15 17.74 2.02
CA GLU A 270 8.26 18.64 2.31
C GLU A 270 9.16 18.81 1.07
N PRO A 271 9.93 19.90 0.98
CA PRO A 271 10.98 20.02 -0.04
C PRO A 271 12.06 18.95 0.18
N ALA A 272 12.44 18.25 -0.89
CA ALA A 272 13.59 17.36 -0.88
C ALA A 272 14.90 18.17 -0.71
N GLN A 273 15.87 17.60 0.00
CA GLN A 273 17.14 18.27 0.33
C GLN A 273 18.27 17.88 -0.63
N ASP A 274 18.02 16.89 -1.48
CA ASP A 274 19.02 16.14 -2.23
C ASP A 274 18.43 15.66 -3.57
N GLU A 275 19.29 15.38 -4.53
CA GLU A 275 18.89 14.79 -5.81
C GLU A 275 18.26 13.40 -5.63
N LEU A 276 17.45 12.97 -6.60
CA LEU A 276 16.87 11.63 -6.56
C LEU A 276 17.97 10.57 -6.72
N PRO A 277 18.02 9.55 -5.84
CA PRO A 277 18.87 8.39 -6.08
C PRO A 277 18.49 7.68 -7.38
N SER A 278 19.45 6.97 -7.97
CA SER A 278 19.26 6.21 -9.20
C SER A 278 19.21 4.71 -8.91
N ILE A 279 18.23 4.04 -9.53
CA ILE A 279 18.16 2.57 -9.66
C ILE A 279 18.62 2.25 -11.08
N PHE A 280 19.79 1.64 -11.22
CA PHE A 280 20.48 1.32 -12.48
C PHE A 280 20.13 -0.07 -13.02
N TYR A 281 19.97 -1.07 -12.15
CA TYR A 281 19.80 -2.48 -12.55
C TYR A 281 18.43 -3.05 -12.17
N GLY A 282 17.46 -2.18 -11.92
CA GLY A 282 16.13 -2.59 -11.51
C GLY A 282 15.33 -3.14 -12.69
N GLU A 283 14.59 -4.22 -12.44
CA GLU A 283 13.64 -4.78 -13.40
C GLU A 283 12.20 -4.61 -12.93
N LEU A 284 11.28 -4.45 -13.89
CA LEU A 284 9.87 -4.37 -13.60
C LEU A 284 9.33 -5.75 -13.22
N ILE A 285 8.95 -5.89 -11.95
CA ILE A 285 8.29 -7.08 -11.41
C ILE A 285 6.82 -6.78 -11.13
N ASP A 286 5.98 -7.81 -11.18
CA ASP A 286 4.57 -7.66 -10.87
C ASP A 286 4.31 -7.61 -9.35
N LEU A 287 3.07 -7.26 -9.00
CA LEU A 287 2.61 -7.18 -7.63
C LEU A 287 2.37 -8.55 -7.00
N ASN A 288 2.21 -9.63 -7.78
CA ASN A 288 1.83 -10.93 -7.26
C ASN A 288 3.00 -11.53 -6.49
N ILE A 289 2.73 -11.92 -5.24
CA ILE A 289 3.74 -12.54 -4.38
C ILE A 289 4.27 -13.84 -5.00
N ASN A 290 3.50 -14.56 -5.82
CA ASN A 290 4.01 -15.78 -6.48
C ASN A 290 5.12 -15.56 -7.53
N THR A 291 5.41 -14.33 -7.97
CA THR A 291 6.46 -14.11 -8.97
C THR A 291 7.82 -13.96 -8.31
N ASP A 292 8.79 -14.73 -8.81
CA ASP A 292 10.18 -14.56 -8.43
C ASP A 292 10.74 -13.27 -9.06
N ILE A 293 11.74 -12.69 -8.41
CA ILE A 293 12.54 -11.62 -9.02
C ILE A 293 13.46 -12.29 -10.03
N PRO A 294 13.52 -11.83 -11.28
CA PRO A 294 14.46 -12.39 -12.24
C PRO A 294 15.88 -12.27 -11.70
N SER A 295 16.57 -13.40 -11.59
CA SER A 295 17.96 -13.41 -11.13
C SER A 295 18.87 -13.03 -12.29
N ASN A 296 19.05 -11.74 -12.53
CA ASN A 296 20.08 -11.26 -13.45
C ASN A 296 21.46 -11.32 -12.78
N PHE A 297 21.88 -12.51 -12.37
CA PHE A 297 23.29 -12.82 -12.22
C PHE A 297 23.78 -13.33 -13.57
N ILE A 298 24.47 -12.46 -14.31
CA ILE A 298 25.40 -12.88 -15.35
C ILE A 298 26.50 -13.68 -14.63
N ASN A 299 26.57 -14.99 -14.87
CA ASN A 299 27.74 -15.80 -14.54
C ASN A 299 28.94 -15.36 -15.37
#